data_AF-A0AAP5H6C7-F1
#
_entry.id   AF-A0AAP5H6C7-F1
#
_cell.length_a   1.000
_cell.length_b   1.000
_cell.length_c   1.000
_cell.angle_alpha   90.00
_cell.angle_beta   90.00
_cell.angle_gamma   90.00
#
_symmetry.space_group_name_H-M   'P 1'
#
loop_
_entity.id
_entity.type
_entity.pdbx_description
1 polymer ?
#
loop_
_entity_poly.entity_id
_entity_poly.type
_entity_poly.pdbx_seq_one_letter_code
_entity_poly.pdbx_strand_id
1 'polypeptide(L)'
;MIEGSLYPIMNYSAFQKYNANVKPDISQYMNIMAAETKKIPAEDGGLLIGYQEILLRARNQELFLELYPTSNRVKQVQNLLDSYSMYTFYGLNNTPLFDYETNKMVPNAQKGYTSVIQRLATVDSPFLDKLASFMDVVREAKYEKTTAVEAWLDINVPLPNDSSR
;
A
#
# COMPACT_ATOMS: atom_id res chain seq x y z
N MET A 1 -2.63 -27.17 -18.20
CA MET A 1 -1.82 -27.37 -16.99
C MET A 1 -2.57 -26.69 -15.86
N ILE A 2 -3.00 -27.44 -14.84
CA ILE A 2 -3.66 -26.86 -13.66
C ILE A 2 -2.58 -26.78 -12.59
N GLU A 3 -1.88 -25.65 -12.51
CA GLU A 3 -0.87 -25.40 -11.47
C GLU A 3 -1.57 -24.91 -10.20
N GLY A 4 -1.99 -25.86 -9.37
CA GLY A 4 -2.45 -25.61 -8.01
C GLY A 4 -1.28 -25.73 -7.03
N SER A 5 -0.55 -24.65 -6.78
CA SER A 5 0.37 -24.58 -5.65
C SER A 5 -0.41 -24.24 -4.38
N LEU A 6 -0.36 -25.11 -3.37
CA LEU A 6 -0.89 -24.82 -2.04
C LEU A 6 0.17 -24.04 -1.24
N TYR A 7 -0.08 -22.77 -0.99
CA TYR A 7 0.76 -21.94 -0.12
C TYR A 7 0.12 -21.83 1.27
N PRO A 8 0.74 -22.37 2.34
CA PRO A 8 0.20 -22.23 3.68
C PRO A 8 0.25 -20.76 4.13
N ILE A 9 -0.91 -20.18 4.43
CA ILE A 9 -1.01 -18.85 5.03
C ILE A 9 -1.07 -19.02 6.55
N MET A 10 -0.14 -18.38 7.25
CA MET A 10 -0.10 -18.39 8.71
C MET A 10 -1.28 -17.60 9.28
N ASN A 11 -2.07 -18.20 10.19
CA ASN A 11 -3.17 -17.50 10.86
C ASN A 11 -2.64 -16.58 11.98
N TYR A 12 -2.20 -15.38 11.62
CA TYR A 12 -1.69 -14.41 12.60
C TYR A 12 -2.76 -13.92 13.59
N SER A 13 -4.04 -13.95 13.22
CA SER A 13 -5.12 -13.61 14.14
C SER A 13 -5.14 -14.52 15.37
N ALA A 14 -4.78 -15.80 15.22
CA ALA A 14 -4.68 -16.75 16.35
C ALA A 14 -3.53 -16.41 17.33
N PHE A 15 -2.51 -15.67 16.89
CA PHE A 15 -1.38 -15.27 17.73
C PHE A 15 -1.60 -13.97 18.50
N GLN A 16 -2.62 -13.18 18.16
CA GLN A 16 -2.90 -11.90 18.84
C GLN A 16 -3.18 -12.07 20.35
N LYS A 17 -3.62 -13.26 20.79
CA LYS A 17 -3.77 -13.58 22.22
C LYS A 17 -2.47 -13.49 23.03
N TYR A 18 -1.32 -13.53 22.35
CA TYR A 18 0.01 -13.41 22.95
C TYR A 18 0.58 -11.98 22.88
N ASN A 19 -0.17 -10.99 22.36
CA ASN A 19 0.31 -9.61 22.22
C ASN A 19 0.88 -9.05 23.53
N ALA A 20 0.27 -9.37 24.67
CA ALA A 20 0.72 -8.92 25.98
C ALA A 20 1.99 -9.63 26.51
N ASN A 21 2.42 -10.71 25.86
CA ASN A 21 3.55 -11.55 26.32
C ASN A 21 4.79 -11.44 25.42
N VAL A 22 4.74 -10.61 24.38
CA VAL A 22 5.86 -10.39 23.47
C VAL A 22 6.35 -8.94 23.57
N LYS A 23 7.50 -8.66 22.94
CA LYS A 23 7.99 -7.28 22.81
C LYS A 23 7.00 -6.42 22.00
N PRO A 24 6.92 -5.10 22.26
CA PRO A 24 5.98 -4.22 21.56
C PRO A 24 6.11 -4.24 20.04
N ASP A 25 7.33 -4.33 19.51
CA ASP A 25 7.58 -4.46 18.07
C ASP A 25 6.98 -5.75 17.51
N ILE A 26 7.20 -6.88 18.17
CA ILE A 26 6.63 -8.16 17.74
C ILE A 26 5.10 -8.15 17.84
N SER A 27 4.52 -7.53 18.87
CA SER A 27 3.06 -7.35 18.96
C SER A 27 2.52 -6.54 17.78
N GLN A 28 3.16 -5.41 17.44
CA GLN A 28 2.73 -4.59 16.32
C GLN A 28 2.88 -5.32 14.98
N TYR A 29 3.97 -6.05 14.78
CA TYR A 29 4.17 -6.91 13.61
C TYR A 29 3.07 -7.98 13.49
N MET A 30 2.71 -8.64 14.60
CA MET A 30 1.61 -9.62 14.58
C MET A 30 0.27 -8.98 14.20
N ASN A 31 0.01 -7.75 14.64
CA ASN A 31 -1.21 -7.03 14.26
C ASN A 31 -1.23 -6.64 12.77
N ILE A 32 -0.09 -6.20 12.22
CA ILE A 32 0.06 -5.95 10.77
C ILE A 32 -0.24 -7.24 10.00
N MET A 33 0.45 -8.33 10.34
CA MET A 33 0.28 -9.61 9.64
C MET A 33 -1.10 -10.25 9.85
N ALA A 34 -1.76 -9.97 10.98
CA ALA A 34 -3.14 -10.38 11.20
C ALA A 34 -4.08 -9.69 10.21
N ALA A 35 -3.88 -8.40 9.91
CA ALA A 35 -4.64 -7.72 8.87
C ALA A 35 -4.37 -8.32 7.48
N GLU A 36 -3.10 -8.56 7.14
CA GLU A 36 -2.70 -9.18 5.86
C GLU A 36 -3.36 -10.54 5.63
N THR A 37 -3.38 -11.39 6.66
CA THR A 37 -3.84 -12.79 6.53
C THR A 37 -5.34 -12.95 6.76
N LYS A 38 -5.99 -12.04 7.50
CA LYS A 38 -7.44 -12.02 7.65
C LYS A 38 -8.15 -11.55 6.38
N LYS A 39 -7.54 -10.60 5.66
CA LYS A 39 -8.07 -10.07 4.40
C LYS A 39 -6.92 -9.76 3.47
N ILE A 40 -6.70 -10.70 2.54
CA ILE A 40 -5.66 -10.66 1.52
C ILE A 40 -5.81 -9.36 0.71
N PRO A 41 -4.75 -8.55 0.54
CA PRO A 41 -4.86 -7.25 -0.11
C PRO A 41 -4.94 -7.32 -1.63
N ALA A 42 -4.26 -8.29 -2.22
CA ALA A 42 -4.20 -8.49 -3.66
C ALA A 42 -4.02 -9.97 -4.00
N GLU A 43 -4.63 -10.39 -5.09
CA GLU A 43 -4.52 -11.74 -5.66
C GLU A 43 -4.61 -11.64 -7.18
N ASP A 44 -3.84 -12.47 -7.89
CA ASP A 44 -3.78 -12.50 -9.36
C ASP A 44 -3.70 -11.10 -10.00
N GLY A 45 -2.83 -10.24 -9.45
CA GLY A 45 -2.65 -8.89 -9.97
C GLY A 45 -3.86 -7.96 -9.84
N GLY A 46 -4.81 -8.24 -8.93
CA GLY A 46 -5.95 -7.37 -8.63
C GLY A 46 -6.07 -7.06 -7.14
N LEU A 47 -6.49 -5.85 -6.79
CA LEU A 47 -6.79 -5.44 -5.43
C LEU A 47 -8.09 -6.08 -4.95
N LEU A 48 -8.04 -6.75 -3.79
CA LEU A 48 -9.20 -7.35 -3.12
C LEU A 48 -9.72 -6.48 -1.96
N ILE A 49 -8.93 -5.49 -1.53
CA ILE A 49 -9.31 -4.51 -0.51
C ILE A 49 -9.50 -3.12 -1.11
N GLY A 50 -10.27 -2.28 -0.42
CA GLY A 50 -10.56 -0.93 -0.91
C GLY A 50 -9.36 0.02 -0.78
N TYR A 51 -9.36 1.08 -1.60
CA TYR A 51 -8.31 2.10 -1.63
C TYR A 51 -8.00 2.72 -0.27
N GLN A 52 -9.01 3.00 0.58
CA GLN A 52 -8.74 3.52 1.93
C GLN A 52 -8.00 2.51 2.81
N GLU A 53 -8.31 1.22 2.66
CA GLU A 53 -7.67 0.16 3.46
C GLU A 53 -6.20 -0.01 3.05
N ILE A 54 -5.88 0.10 1.76
CA ILE A 54 -4.49 0.14 1.26
C ILE A 54 -3.70 1.24 1.98
N LEU A 55 -4.21 2.47 1.97
CA LEU A 55 -3.51 3.61 2.58
C LEU A 55 -3.36 3.48 4.10
N LEU A 56 -4.39 3.00 4.79
CA LEU A 56 -4.35 2.82 6.24
C LEU A 56 -3.36 1.72 6.65
N ARG A 57 -3.27 0.64 5.87
CA ARG A 57 -2.27 -0.42 6.10
C ARG A 57 -0.86 0.09 5.79
N ALA A 58 -0.66 0.83 4.71
CA ALA A 58 0.61 1.48 4.39
C ALA A 58 1.08 2.41 5.51
N ARG A 59 0.21 3.30 6.02
CA ARG A 59 0.56 4.16 7.16
C ARG A 59 0.92 3.34 8.40
N ASN A 60 0.22 2.25 8.68
CA ASN A 60 0.52 1.40 9.83
C ASN A 60 1.88 0.68 9.70
N GLN A 61 2.27 0.33 8.47
CA GLN A 61 3.58 -0.24 8.16
C GLN A 61 4.69 0.81 8.30
N GLU A 62 4.47 2.03 7.79
CA GLU A 62 5.39 3.16 7.98
C GLU A 62 5.61 3.49 9.46
N LEU A 63 4.52 3.59 10.24
CA LEU A 63 4.59 3.85 11.68
C LEU A 63 5.38 2.77 12.42
N PHE A 64 5.29 1.51 12.00
CA PHE A 64 6.11 0.45 12.57
C PHE A 64 7.60 0.69 12.33
N LEU A 65 7.99 1.12 11.13
CA LEU A 65 9.38 1.38 10.76
C LEU A 65 9.94 2.58 11.52
N GLU A 66 9.12 3.61 11.75
CA GLU A 66 9.44 4.78 12.57
C GLU A 66 9.67 4.40 14.04
N LEU A 67 8.76 3.63 14.63
CA LEU A 67 8.78 3.30 16.05
C LEU A 67 9.79 2.20 16.41
N TYR A 68 10.07 1.29 15.48
CA TYR A 68 10.87 0.09 15.74
C TYR A 68 11.99 -0.14 14.70
N PRO A 69 12.89 0.85 14.48
CA PRO A 69 13.90 0.79 13.41
C PRO A 69 14.96 -0.30 13.61
N THR A 70 15.08 -0.87 14.81
CA THR A 70 16.01 -1.97 15.12
C THR A 70 15.32 -3.33 15.27
N SER A 71 14.02 -3.43 14.98
CA SER A 71 13.31 -4.70 15.05
C SER A 71 13.85 -5.69 14.02
N ASN A 72 13.88 -6.98 14.37
CA ASN A 72 14.21 -8.03 13.40
C ASN A 72 13.14 -8.23 12.31
N ARG A 73 12.04 -7.45 12.35
CA ARG A 73 10.95 -7.45 11.35
C ARG A 73 10.97 -6.27 10.39
N VAL A 74 11.92 -5.34 10.54
CA VAL A 74 12.03 -4.14 9.69
C VAL A 74 12.02 -4.48 8.21
N LYS A 75 12.83 -5.46 7.78
CA LYS A 75 12.90 -5.86 6.37
C LYS A 75 11.56 -6.35 5.83
N GLN A 76 10.83 -7.14 6.61
CA GLN A 76 9.52 -7.68 6.19
C GLN A 76 8.47 -6.58 6.10
N VAL A 77 8.44 -5.65 7.05
CA VAL A 77 7.48 -4.54 7.04
C VAL A 77 7.82 -3.52 5.95
N GLN A 78 9.11 -3.28 5.68
CA GLN A 78 9.54 -2.46 4.55
C GLN A 78 9.04 -3.05 3.23
N ASN A 79 9.21 -4.35 3.00
CA ASN A 79 8.72 -5.00 1.78
C ASN A 79 7.20 -4.88 1.61
N LEU A 80 6.43 -4.94 2.72
CA LEU A 80 5.00 -4.67 2.69
C LEU A 80 4.74 -3.21 2.29
N LEU A 81 5.40 -2.24 2.92
CA LEU A 81 5.23 -0.82 2.60
C LEU A 81 5.60 -0.52 1.15
N ASP A 82 6.64 -1.14 0.60
CA ASP A 82 7.03 -0.99 -0.80
C ASP A 82 5.94 -1.52 -1.74
N SER A 83 5.36 -2.67 -1.43
CA SER A 83 4.26 -3.26 -2.19
C SER A 83 3.00 -2.39 -2.13
N TYR A 84 2.63 -1.92 -0.93
CA TYR A 84 1.49 -1.04 -0.72
C TYR A 84 1.71 0.35 -1.35
N SER A 85 2.95 0.84 -1.41
CA SER A 85 3.30 2.04 -2.16
C SER A 85 3.09 1.82 -3.66
N MET A 86 3.56 0.71 -4.21
CA MET A 86 3.31 0.37 -5.62
C MET A 86 1.80 0.29 -5.92
N TYR A 87 1.03 -0.40 -5.08
CA TYR A 87 -0.44 -0.48 -5.22
C TYR A 87 -1.11 0.89 -5.17
N THR A 88 -0.57 1.80 -4.35
CA THR A 88 -1.12 3.16 -4.17
C THR A 88 -0.86 4.05 -5.37
N PHE A 89 0.33 3.98 -5.97
CA PHE A 89 0.72 4.96 -6.98
C PHE A 89 0.57 4.45 -8.42
N TYR A 90 0.58 3.12 -8.62
CA TYR A 90 0.44 2.49 -9.93
C TYR A 90 -0.82 1.63 -10.05
N GLY A 91 -1.37 1.14 -8.93
CA GLY A 91 -2.41 0.12 -8.94
C GLY A 91 -1.82 -1.25 -9.32
N LEU A 92 -2.66 -2.13 -9.86
CA LEU A 92 -2.26 -3.45 -10.32
C LEU A 92 -2.84 -3.75 -11.70
N ASN A 93 -2.33 -4.76 -12.40
CA ASN A 93 -2.74 -5.06 -13.78
C ASN A 93 -4.27 -5.26 -13.94
N ASN A 94 -4.91 -5.99 -13.03
CA ASN A 94 -6.35 -6.27 -13.09
C ASN A 94 -7.19 -5.22 -12.36
N THR A 95 -6.55 -4.30 -11.63
CA THR A 95 -7.20 -3.17 -10.96
C THR A 95 -6.29 -1.94 -11.08
N PRO A 96 -6.11 -1.40 -12.29
CA PRO A 96 -5.15 -0.33 -12.50
C PRO A 96 -5.65 0.96 -11.84
N LEU A 97 -4.73 1.79 -11.35
CA LEU A 97 -5.11 3.06 -10.74
C LEU A 97 -5.68 4.02 -11.79
N PHE A 98 -5.14 3.97 -13.00
CA PHE A 98 -5.61 4.68 -14.18
C PHE A 98 -6.23 3.69 -15.15
N ASP A 99 -7.49 3.92 -15.51
CA ASP A 99 -8.24 3.09 -16.42
C ASP A 99 -7.54 2.99 -17.79
N TYR A 100 -7.46 1.79 -18.36
CA TYR A 100 -6.67 1.54 -19.57
C TYR A 100 -7.24 2.21 -20.83
N GLU A 101 -8.55 2.44 -20.88
CA GLU A 101 -9.19 3.02 -22.07
C GLU A 101 -9.25 4.54 -22.00
N THR A 102 -9.60 5.07 -20.84
CA THR A 102 -9.83 6.50 -20.62
C THR A 102 -8.61 7.23 -20.08
N ASN A 103 -7.61 6.50 -19.60
CA ASN A 103 -6.43 7.01 -18.93
C ASN A 103 -6.77 7.87 -17.68
N LYS A 104 -7.98 7.71 -17.14
CA LYS A 104 -8.47 8.45 -15.97
C LYS A 104 -8.26 7.65 -14.69
N MET A 105 -7.87 8.34 -13.63
CA MET A 105 -7.77 7.75 -12.29
C MET A 105 -9.14 7.23 -11.85
N VAL A 106 -9.19 6.02 -11.30
CA VAL A 106 -10.43 5.38 -10.86
C VAL A 106 -11.17 6.28 -9.84
N PRO A 107 -12.46 6.61 -10.03
CA PRO A 107 -13.20 7.52 -9.15
C PRO A 107 -13.23 7.10 -7.68
N ASN A 108 -13.25 5.80 -7.40
CA ASN A 108 -13.20 5.28 -6.04
C ASN A 108 -11.83 5.49 -5.37
N ALA A 109 -10.74 5.48 -6.15
CA ALA A 109 -9.41 5.82 -5.66
C ALA A 109 -9.33 7.31 -5.29
N GLN A 110 -9.81 8.19 -6.18
CA GLN A 110 -9.86 9.64 -5.93
C GLN A 110 -10.57 9.96 -4.61
N LYS A 111 -11.77 9.41 -4.40
CA LYS A 111 -12.56 9.57 -3.16
C LYS A 111 -11.84 8.99 -1.95
N GLY A 112 -11.30 7.77 -2.09
CA GLY A 112 -10.60 7.09 -1.01
C GLY A 112 -9.36 7.86 -0.54
N TYR A 113 -8.54 8.32 -1.47
CA TYR A 113 -7.28 9.01 -1.19
C TYR A 113 -7.56 10.36 -0.55
N THR A 114 -8.47 11.14 -1.14
CA THR A 114 -8.89 12.43 -0.58
C THR A 114 -9.41 12.28 0.85
N SER A 115 -10.26 11.28 1.11
CA SER A 115 -10.80 11.00 2.45
C SER A 115 -9.71 10.68 3.46
N VAL A 116 -8.73 9.84 3.10
CA VAL A 116 -7.63 9.48 4.02
C VAL A 116 -6.71 10.66 4.29
N ILE A 117 -6.32 11.42 3.26
CA ILE A 117 -5.51 12.64 3.42
C ILE A 117 -6.21 13.61 4.37
N GLN A 118 -7.50 13.88 4.17
CA GLN A 118 -8.27 14.79 5.03
C GLN A 118 -8.38 14.27 6.46
N ARG A 119 -8.71 12.99 6.64
CA ARG A 119 -8.86 12.36 7.96
C ARG A 119 -7.56 12.33 8.75
N LEU A 120 -6.42 12.24 8.08
CA LEU A 120 -5.10 12.12 8.70
C LEU A 120 -4.22 13.36 8.50
N ALA A 121 -4.82 14.52 8.19
CA ALA A 121 -4.09 15.74 7.82
C ALA A 121 -3.11 16.27 8.88
N THR A 122 -3.27 15.88 10.15
CA THR A 122 -2.38 16.28 11.25
C THR A 122 -1.34 15.21 11.61
N VAL A 123 -1.34 14.08 10.91
CA VAL A 123 -0.40 12.99 11.16
C VAL A 123 0.85 13.25 10.33
N ASP A 124 1.99 13.39 11.00
CA ASP A 124 3.29 13.40 10.34
C ASP A 124 3.56 12.02 9.72
N SER A 125 3.75 11.99 8.41
CA SER A 125 3.87 10.76 7.61
C SER A 125 4.41 11.07 6.22
N PRO A 126 5.67 10.71 5.92
CA PRO A 126 6.24 10.82 4.58
C PRO A 126 5.39 10.16 3.48
N PHE A 127 4.76 9.03 3.77
CA PHE A 127 3.83 8.34 2.87
C PHE A 127 2.60 9.19 2.56
N LEU A 128 1.95 9.77 3.57
CA LEU A 128 0.76 10.61 3.38
C LEU A 128 1.10 11.94 2.69
N ASP A 129 2.27 12.53 2.98
CA ASP A 129 2.74 13.73 2.29
C ASP A 129 2.99 13.46 0.80
N LYS A 130 3.63 12.33 0.50
CA LYS A 130 3.83 11.87 -0.88
C LYS A 130 2.50 11.62 -1.59
N LEU A 131 1.54 10.98 -0.90
CA LEU A 131 0.19 10.78 -1.42
C LEU A 131 -0.54 12.10 -1.70
N ALA A 132 -0.42 13.08 -0.80
CA ALA A 132 -1.02 14.40 -0.98
C ALA A 132 -0.41 15.11 -2.20
N SER A 133 0.92 15.10 -2.33
CA SER A 133 1.61 15.67 -3.50
C SER A 133 1.20 14.99 -4.82
N PHE A 134 1.07 13.65 -4.84
CA PHE A 134 0.53 12.93 -5.99
C PHE A 134 -0.90 13.40 -6.32
N MET A 135 -1.75 13.51 -5.29
CA MET A 135 -3.14 13.94 -5.44
C MET A 135 -3.27 15.39 -5.92
N ASP A 136 -2.28 16.25 -5.68
CA ASP A 136 -2.21 17.59 -6.26
C ASP A 136 -1.98 17.53 -7.77
N VAL A 137 -0.97 16.76 -8.21
CA VAL A 137 -0.60 16.64 -9.62
C VAL A 137 -1.72 16.02 -10.45
N VAL A 138 -2.36 14.95 -9.95
CA VAL A 138 -3.49 14.34 -10.69
C VAL A 138 -4.71 15.27 -10.71
N ARG A 139 -4.94 16.11 -9.68
CA ARG A 139 -6.04 17.09 -9.69
C ARG A 139 -5.82 18.17 -10.74
N GLU A 140 -4.60 18.72 -10.82
CA GLU A 140 -4.21 19.67 -11.87
C GLU A 140 -4.38 19.06 -13.26
N ALA A 141 -4.02 17.78 -13.42
CA ALA A 141 -4.20 17.01 -14.64
C ALA A 141 -5.65 16.54 -14.89
N LYS A 142 -6.65 17.01 -14.12
CA LYS A 142 -8.06 16.58 -14.22
C LYS A 142 -8.23 15.05 -14.20
N TYR A 143 -7.46 14.44 -13.30
CA TYR A 143 -7.35 13.02 -13.03
C TYR A 143 -6.93 12.16 -14.24
N GLU A 144 -6.28 12.75 -15.23
CA GLU A 144 -5.73 12.04 -16.37
C GLU A 144 -4.25 11.73 -16.16
N LYS A 145 -3.80 10.54 -16.57
CA LYS A 145 -2.38 10.17 -16.55
C LYS A 145 -1.63 10.86 -17.69
N THR A 146 -1.39 12.15 -17.51
CA THR A 146 -0.60 12.97 -18.44
C THR A 146 0.90 12.73 -18.23
N THR A 147 1.73 13.24 -19.15
CA THR A 147 3.19 13.22 -19.01
C THR A 147 3.68 13.86 -17.71
N ALA A 148 2.96 14.85 -17.16
CA ALA A 148 3.31 15.45 -15.88
C ALA A 148 3.08 14.49 -14.70
N VAL A 149 1.99 13.70 -14.73
CA VAL A 149 1.71 12.65 -13.75
C VAL A 149 2.76 11.54 -13.85
N GLU A 150 3.10 11.12 -15.06
CA GLU A 150 4.14 10.11 -15.31
C GLU A 150 5.51 10.56 -14.81
N ALA A 151 5.93 11.77 -15.16
CA ALA A 151 7.20 12.33 -14.69
C ALA A 151 7.24 12.44 -13.16
N TRP A 152 6.12 12.81 -12.51
CA TRP A 152 6.05 12.82 -11.06
C TRP A 152 6.23 11.43 -10.47
N LEU A 153 5.57 10.41 -11.04
CA LEU A 153 5.68 9.01 -10.60
C LEU A 153 7.11 8.50 -10.75
N ASP A 154 7.74 8.71 -11.89
CA ASP A 154 9.10 8.25 -12.18
C ASP A 154 10.14 8.84 -11.20
N ILE A 155 9.95 10.09 -10.77
CA ILE A 155 10.84 10.76 -9.83
C ILE A 155 10.58 10.32 -8.38
N ASN A 156 9.32 10.21 -7.98
CA ASN A 156 8.94 10.09 -6.56
C ASN A 156 8.64 8.65 -6.11
N VAL A 157 8.33 7.77 -7.05
CA VAL A 157 7.97 6.37 -6.84
C VAL A 157 8.64 5.49 -7.92
N PRO A 158 9.96 5.56 -8.11
CA PRO A 158 10.62 4.82 -9.19
C PRO A 158 10.34 3.32 -9.05
N LEU A 159 9.82 2.72 -10.11
CA LEU A 159 9.74 1.27 -10.20
C LEU A 159 11.17 0.71 -10.23
N PRO A 160 11.45 -0.43 -9.57
CA PRO A 160 12.71 -1.13 -9.76
C PRO A 160 12.91 -1.37 -11.25
N ASN A 161 14.11 -1.07 -11.78
CA ASN A 161 14.44 -1.30 -13.18
C ASN A 161 14.03 -2.74 -13.57
N ASP A 162 13.00 -2.84 -14.40
CA ASP A 162 12.46 -4.10 -14.87
C ASP A 162 13.57 -4.86 -15.62
N SER A 163 13.94 -6.02 -15.10
CA SER A 163 14.89 -6.94 -15.73
C SER A 163 14.21 -7.83 -16.78
N SER A 164 12.98 -7.51 -17.18
CA SER A 164 12.14 -8.38 -18.01
C SER A 164 11.09 -7.58 -18.80
N ARG A 165 11.55 -6.90 -19.86
CA ARG A 165 10.78 -6.82 -21.11
C ARG A 165 11.13 -8.00 -22.00
#